data_AF-A0A522E6B8-F1
#
_entry.id   AF-A0A522E6B8-F1
#
_cell.length_a   1.000
_cell.length_b   1.000
_cell.length_c   1.000
_cell.angle_alpha   90.00
_cell.angle_beta   90.00
_cell.angle_gamma   90.00
#
_symmetry.space_group_name_H-M   'P 1'
#
loop_
_entity.id
_entity.type
_entity.pdbx_description
1 polymer ?
#
loop_
_entity_poly.entity_id
_entity_poly.type
_entity_poly.pdbx_seq_one_letter_code
_entity_poly.pdbx_strand_id
1 'polypeptide(L)'
;MLVEVNDFSGVNNANMNVPADGASPTMQLYLWSHSTEKFTVTNANGATHDYNVSTAAFGHQRFKLEGKIIAVDDGTDTVSDACQTPFNNAADLTGAIALIDRGACFFADKAKNAQDAGAIGAIIVNNAAGAMINMAGSGNAAFDKAITIPVLGISRADGNAVKRALAAAEQAQADVSAAMRRKLLPPYNSALDNTIVIHEWGHFLSFRLTPHLANNQGRSLGEGWSDFLALLSMVKDEDRKLESNTQFQAAYPFAQYVSDEQPKLYYYGIRRYPYSTDQLKNPLTFKHIMNRVALPKEIPAAFADPSNNSEVHSSGEVWASMLWDAYAELLNDSGRLTFKQAQDRMLDYLVASLKMTPADPTFLEARDALLAVAEARDPADYAAFWRAFAKRGAGVHAVAPERYSNNHAGVVEDFTTP
;
A
#
# COMPACT_ATOMS: atom_id res chain seq x y z
N MET A 1 19.02 -22.53 -0.52
CA MET A 1 17.86 -21.70 -0.84
C MET A 1 17.27 -22.21 -2.14
N LEU A 2 15.95 -22.37 -2.19
CA LEU A 2 15.18 -22.64 -3.39
C LEU A 2 14.57 -21.31 -3.87
N VAL A 3 14.57 -21.09 -5.19
CA VAL A 3 13.93 -19.92 -5.80
C VAL A 3 12.88 -20.43 -6.78
N GLU A 4 11.65 -20.04 -6.55
CA GLU A 4 10.48 -20.44 -7.34
C GLU A 4 9.93 -19.20 -8.04
N VAL A 5 9.92 -19.22 -9.37
CA VAL A 5 9.42 -18.12 -10.20
C VAL A 5 8.19 -18.60 -10.94
N ASN A 6 7.05 -17.93 -10.73
CA ASN A 6 5.77 -18.26 -11.36
C ASN A 6 5.36 -19.72 -11.14
N ASP A 7 5.38 -20.17 -9.89
CA ASP A 7 4.94 -21.51 -9.46
C ASP A 7 3.41 -21.70 -9.50
N PHE A 8 2.67 -20.65 -9.88
CA PHE A 8 1.20 -20.57 -9.93
C PHE A 8 0.50 -20.69 -8.57
N SER A 9 1.21 -20.61 -7.45
CA SER A 9 0.61 -20.67 -6.11
C SER A 9 0.10 -19.31 -5.62
N GLY A 10 0.54 -18.21 -6.26
CA GLY A 10 0.13 -16.84 -5.93
C GLY A 10 0.24 -15.85 -7.08
N VAL A 11 -0.31 -14.64 -6.86
CA VAL A 11 -0.20 -13.46 -7.74
C VAL A 11 -0.12 -12.19 -6.86
N ASN A 12 0.36 -11.08 -7.42
CA ASN A 12 0.45 -9.76 -6.77
C ASN A 12 1.20 -9.76 -5.43
N ASN A 13 2.22 -10.62 -5.32
CA ASN A 13 2.99 -10.75 -4.10
C ASN A 13 4.41 -11.26 -4.42
N ALA A 14 5.23 -11.36 -3.39
CA ALA A 14 6.39 -12.24 -3.31
C ALA A 14 6.50 -12.73 -1.85
N ASN A 15 7.27 -13.78 -1.59
CA ASN A 15 7.53 -14.18 -0.22
C ASN A 15 8.88 -14.87 -0.02
N MET A 16 9.27 -14.92 1.24
CA MET A 16 10.43 -15.66 1.72
C MET A 16 10.03 -16.50 2.93
N ASN A 17 10.10 -17.82 2.78
CA ASN A 17 9.99 -18.75 3.89
C ASN A 17 11.39 -19.10 4.42
N VAL A 18 11.63 -18.81 5.69
CA VAL A 18 12.91 -19.07 6.37
C VAL A 18 12.69 -20.10 7.48
N PRO A 19 12.74 -21.41 7.18
CA PRO A 19 12.62 -22.43 8.20
C PRO A 19 13.88 -22.45 9.09
N ALA A 20 13.76 -23.15 10.22
CA ALA A 20 14.86 -23.40 11.14
C ALA A 20 16.09 -23.99 10.44
N ASP A 21 17.25 -23.83 11.07
CA ASP A 21 18.52 -24.33 10.55
C ASP A 21 18.44 -25.84 10.24
N GLY A 22 19.02 -26.22 9.10
CA GLY A 22 18.96 -27.58 8.55
C GLY A 22 17.93 -27.76 7.43
N ALA A 23 16.98 -26.82 7.26
CA ALA A 23 16.09 -26.77 6.10
C ALA A 23 16.47 -25.67 5.11
N SER A 24 16.17 -25.88 3.83
CA SER A 24 16.39 -24.86 2.80
C SER A 24 15.30 -23.79 2.87
N PRO A 25 15.66 -22.49 2.91
CA PRO A 25 14.69 -21.42 2.71
C PRO A 25 14.18 -21.41 1.27
N THR A 26 12.98 -20.88 1.08
CA THR A 26 12.32 -20.78 -0.23
C THR A 26 11.92 -19.33 -0.48
N MET A 27 12.38 -18.77 -1.60
CA MET A 27 11.91 -17.49 -2.14
C MET A 27 10.90 -17.77 -3.26
N GLN A 28 9.72 -17.18 -3.18
CA GLN A 28 8.68 -17.31 -4.20
C GLN A 28 8.38 -15.95 -4.82
N LEU A 29 8.48 -15.87 -6.15
CA LEU A 29 8.29 -14.67 -6.94
C LEU A 29 7.11 -14.88 -7.89
N TYR A 30 6.04 -14.11 -7.70
CA TYR A 30 4.79 -14.30 -8.42
C TYR A 30 4.63 -13.33 -9.60
N LEU A 31 3.62 -13.60 -10.42
CA LEU A 31 3.10 -12.67 -11.41
C LEU A 31 2.28 -11.58 -10.74
N TRP A 32 2.51 -10.33 -11.15
CA TRP A 32 1.75 -9.17 -10.72
C TRP A 32 0.75 -8.83 -11.82
N SER A 33 -0.53 -8.96 -11.50
CA SER A 33 -1.65 -8.72 -12.39
C SER A 33 -1.92 -7.22 -12.50
N HIS A 34 -2.20 -6.81 -13.73
CA HIS A 34 -2.39 -5.43 -14.11
C HIS A 34 -3.72 -5.25 -14.80
N SER A 35 -4.38 -4.14 -14.52
CA SER A 35 -5.61 -3.81 -15.21
C SER A 35 -5.83 -2.31 -15.27
N THR A 36 -6.41 -1.88 -16.39
CA THR A 36 -6.89 -0.50 -16.51
C THR A 36 -8.40 -0.52 -16.36
N GLU A 37 -8.90 0.21 -15.38
CA GLU A 37 -10.31 0.46 -15.20
C GLU A 37 -10.68 1.87 -15.66
N LYS A 38 -11.93 2.05 -16.06
CA LYS A 38 -12.51 3.36 -16.31
C LYS A 38 -13.99 3.32 -15.97
N PHE A 39 -14.47 4.34 -15.27
CA PHE A 39 -15.88 4.60 -15.09
C PHE A 39 -16.16 6.06 -15.41
N THR A 40 -17.01 6.28 -16.40
CA THR A 40 -17.41 7.60 -16.88
C THR A 40 -18.92 7.73 -16.75
N VAL A 41 -19.39 8.83 -16.17
CA VAL A 41 -20.81 9.18 -16.18
C VAL A 41 -21.04 10.32 -17.15
N THR A 42 -22.09 10.21 -17.97
CA THR A 42 -22.58 11.26 -18.85
C THR A 42 -23.89 11.79 -18.27
N ASN A 43 -23.88 13.03 -17.81
CA ASN A 43 -25.06 13.70 -17.25
C ASN A 43 -26.08 14.01 -18.35
N ALA A 44 -27.31 14.36 -17.94
CA ALA A 44 -28.40 14.74 -18.84
C ALA A 44 -28.05 15.90 -19.81
N ASN A 45 -27.13 16.78 -19.43
CA ASN A 45 -26.64 17.88 -20.27
C ASN A 45 -25.48 17.48 -21.21
N GLY A 46 -25.12 16.20 -21.27
CA GLY A 46 -24.02 15.68 -22.08
C GLY A 46 -22.62 15.85 -21.45
N ALA A 47 -22.50 16.50 -20.29
CA ALA A 47 -21.22 16.62 -19.60
C ALA A 47 -20.74 15.25 -19.10
N THR A 48 -19.48 14.92 -19.36
CA THR A 48 -18.86 13.67 -18.93
C THR A 48 -17.95 13.88 -17.74
N HIS A 49 -17.90 12.92 -16.84
CA HIS A 49 -16.97 12.90 -15.71
C HIS A 49 -16.40 11.51 -15.49
N ASP A 50 -15.08 11.43 -15.35
CA ASP A 50 -14.36 10.20 -15.04
C ASP A 50 -14.16 10.09 -13.53
N TYR A 51 -14.43 8.92 -12.96
CA TYR A 51 -14.26 8.65 -11.54
C TYR A 51 -13.16 7.63 -11.28
N ASN A 52 -12.49 7.78 -10.14
CA ASN A 52 -11.59 6.76 -9.62
C ASN A 52 -12.41 5.56 -9.14
N VAL A 53 -11.94 4.36 -9.48
CA VAL A 53 -12.67 3.13 -9.18
C VAL A 53 -11.80 2.10 -8.47
N SER A 54 -12.47 1.23 -7.71
CA SER A 54 -11.90 -0.04 -7.25
C SER A 54 -12.52 -1.21 -8.03
N THR A 55 -11.92 -2.40 -7.90
CA THR A 55 -12.35 -3.61 -8.61
C THR A 55 -13.01 -4.63 -7.68
N ALA A 56 -13.83 -5.51 -8.27
CA ALA A 56 -14.33 -6.70 -7.60
C ALA A 56 -13.56 -7.94 -8.03
N ALA A 57 -13.28 -8.84 -7.08
CA ALA A 57 -12.67 -10.16 -7.33
C ALA A 57 -13.64 -11.19 -7.93
N PHE A 58 -14.91 -10.83 -8.06
CA PHE A 58 -16.01 -11.62 -8.63
C PHE A 58 -16.66 -10.85 -9.79
N GLY A 59 -17.61 -11.48 -10.51
CA GLY A 59 -18.16 -10.87 -11.72
C GLY A 59 -17.18 -10.94 -12.90
N HIS A 60 -17.60 -10.43 -14.06
CA HIS A 60 -16.73 -10.37 -15.23
C HIS A 60 -15.50 -9.49 -14.96
N GLN A 61 -14.31 -10.07 -15.11
CA GLN A 61 -13.03 -9.40 -14.86
C GLN A 61 -12.51 -8.61 -16.08
N ARG A 62 -13.07 -8.87 -17.27
CA ARG A 62 -12.77 -8.16 -18.51
C ARG A 62 -14.07 -7.74 -19.17
N PHE A 63 -14.26 -6.44 -19.35
CA PHE A 63 -15.50 -5.91 -19.90
C PHE A 63 -15.31 -4.52 -20.50
N LYS A 64 -16.22 -4.18 -21.42
CA LYS A 64 -16.55 -2.82 -21.82
C LYS A 64 -18.07 -2.79 -21.93
N LEU A 65 -18.70 -1.90 -21.19
CA LEU A 65 -20.15 -1.81 -21.07
C LEU A 65 -20.56 -0.34 -21.02
N GLU A 66 -21.67 -0.03 -21.67
CA GLU A 66 -22.31 1.29 -21.65
C GLU A 66 -23.81 1.06 -21.45
N GLY A 67 -24.46 1.92 -20.65
CA GLY A 67 -25.89 1.80 -20.36
C GLY A 67 -26.39 2.95 -19.50
N LYS A 68 -27.71 2.98 -19.24
CA LYS A 68 -28.27 3.90 -18.22
C LYS A 68 -27.72 3.53 -16.85
N ILE A 69 -27.53 4.51 -15.99
CA ILE A 69 -27.19 4.27 -14.58
C ILE A 69 -28.39 4.60 -13.71
N ILE A 70 -28.78 3.68 -12.84
CA ILE A 70 -30.00 3.76 -12.04
C ILE A 70 -29.67 3.34 -10.61
N ALA A 71 -30.08 4.14 -9.63
CA ALA A 71 -29.96 3.79 -8.22
C ALA A 71 -30.93 2.65 -7.88
N VAL A 72 -30.46 1.64 -7.17
CA VAL A 72 -31.33 0.57 -6.68
C VAL A 72 -32.30 1.13 -5.62
N ASP A 73 -33.52 0.60 -5.62
CA ASP A 73 -34.50 0.75 -4.53
C ASP A 73 -35.00 -0.64 -4.12
N ASP A 74 -34.49 -1.16 -3.01
CA ASP A 74 -34.93 -2.42 -2.39
C ASP A 74 -36.05 -2.24 -1.35
N GLY A 75 -36.53 -1.00 -1.16
CA GLY A 75 -37.64 -0.66 -0.28
C GLY A 75 -37.33 -0.72 1.22
N THR A 76 -36.10 -1.00 1.65
CA THR A 76 -35.74 -1.14 3.07
C THR A 76 -34.59 -0.20 3.44
N ASP A 77 -34.74 0.64 4.47
CA ASP A 77 -33.66 1.56 4.86
C ASP A 77 -32.39 0.79 5.28
N THR A 78 -31.22 0.97 4.63
CA THR A 78 -30.90 1.89 3.53
C THR A 78 -31.31 1.36 2.14
N VAL A 79 -32.28 2.05 1.50
CA VAL A 79 -33.03 1.54 0.33
C VAL A 79 -32.18 1.24 -0.91
N SER A 80 -31.00 1.81 -0.99
CA SER A 80 -30.10 1.68 -2.13
C SER A 80 -28.99 0.67 -1.90
N ASP A 81 -29.02 -0.08 -0.80
CA ASP A 81 -27.94 -1.00 -0.48
C ASP A 81 -28.10 -2.38 -1.14
N ALA A 82 -29.25 -2.68 -1.75
CA ALA A 82 -29.49 -3.89 -2.53
C ALA A 82 -29.37 -5.18 -1.71
N CYS A 83 -29.56 -5.13 -0.40
CA CYS A 83 -29.50 -6.30 0.47
C CYS A 83 -30.81 -7.08 0.52
N GLN A 84 -31.93 -6.43 0.20
CA GLN A 84 -33.25 -7.06 0.18
C GLN A 84 -33.73 -7.24 -1.26
N THR A 85 -34.53 -8.29 -1.47
CA THR A 85 -35.20 -8.56 -2.75
C THR A 85 -36.66 -8.92 -2.49
N PRO A 86 -37.60 -8.62 -3.40
CA PRO A 86 -37.39 -7.98 -4.71
C PRO A 86 -37.16 -6.47 -4.61
N PHE A 87 -36.54 -5.87 -5.64
CA PHE A 87 -36.42 -4.42 -5.75
C PHE A 87 -37.73 -3.78 -6.21
N ASN A 88 -38.09 -2.64 -5.64
CA ASN A 88 -39.24 -1.84 -6.04
C ASN A 88 -39.12 -1.35 -7.49
N ASN A 89 -37.89 -1.04 -7.94
CA ASN A 89 -37.59 -0.52 -9.27
C ASN A 89 -36.89 -1.56 -10.18
N ALA A 90 -37.14 -2.86 -9.97
CA ALA A 90 -36.52 -3.93 -10.79
C ALA A 90 -36.77 -3.76 -12.30
N ALA A 91 -37.93 -3.25 -12.69
CA ALA A 91 -38.26 -3.02 -14.10
C ALA A 91 -37.32 -1.99 -14.76
N ASP A 92 -36.92 -0.95 -14.02
CA ASP A 92 -36.04 0.11 -14.53
C ASP A 92 -34.60 -0.40 -14.66
N LEU A 93 -34.20 -1.36 -13.81
CA LEU A 93 -32.84 -1.92 -13.80
C LEU A 93 -32.53 -2.86 -14.96
N THR A 94 -33.55 -3.36 -15.67
CA THR A 94 -33.35 -4.29 -16.79
C THR A 94 -32.53 -3.61 -17.91
N GLY A 95 -31.32 -4.12 -18.17
CA GLY A 95 -30.42 -3.52 -19.16
C GLY A 95 -29.69 -2.25 -18.67
N ALA A 96 -29.79 -1.91 -17.39
CA ALA A 96 -29.12 -0.77 -16.79
C ALA A 96 -27.91 -1.17 -15.94
N ILE A 97 -27.10 -0.18 -15.59
CA ILE A 97 -26.02 -0.28 -14.60
C ILE A 97 -26.60 0.13 -13.24
N ALA A 98 -26.60 -0.79 -12.29
CA ALA A 98 -27.11 -0.54 -10.94
C ALA A 98 -26.11 0.30 -10.13
N LEU A 99 -26.55 1.42 -9.55
CA LEU A 99 -25.82 2.18 -8.54
C LEU A 99 -26.29 1.74 -7.16
N ILE A 100 -25.37 1.21 -6.35
CA ILE A 100 -25.66 0.52 -5.10
C ILE A 100 -24.83 1.11 -3.98
N ASP A 101 -25.40 1.32 -2.81
CA ASP A 101 -24.65 1.68 -1.62
C ASP A 101 -24.04 0.45 -0.92
N ARG A 102 -22.79 0.58 -0.49
CA ARG A 102 -22.21 -0.33 0.48
C ARG A 102 -23.01 -0.24 1.78
N GLY A 103 -23.42 -1.39 2.30
CA GLY A 103 -24.33 -1.49 3.45
C GLY A 103 -24.14 -2.79 4.20
N ALA A 104 -25.24 -3.40 4.63
CA ALA A 104 -25.22 -4.46 5.63
C ALA A 104 -24.76 -5.85 5.13
N CYS A 105 -24.97 -6.15 3.85
CA CYS A 105 -24.62 -7.44 3.23
C CYS A 105 -23.31 -7.38 2.41
N PHE A 106 -22.82 -8.55 1.96
CA PHE A 106 -21.58 -8.62 1.20
C PHE A 106 -21.70 -7.99 -0.19
N PHE A 107 -20.58 -7.55 -0.75
CA PHE A 107 -20.53 -6.98 -2.11
C PHE A 107 -21.04 -7.96 -3.17
N ALA A 108 -20.75 -9.25 -3.01
CA ALA A 108 -21.20 -10.30 -3.91
C ALA A 108 -22.74 -10.44 -3.90
N ASP A 109 -23.37 -10.36 -2.71
CA ASP A 109 -24.84 -10.44 -2.58
C ASP A 109 -25.51 -9.28 -3.33
N LYS A 110 -25.00 -8.05 -3.12
CA LYS A 110 -25.48 -6.83 -3.79
C LYS A 110 -25.44 -6.96 -5.31
N ALA A 111 -24.30 -7.42 -5.84
CA ALA A 111 -24.13 -7.62 -7.28
C ALA A 111 -25.02 -8.74 -7.81
N LYS A 112 -25.20 -9.83 -7.06
CA LYS A 112 -26.08 -10.93 -7.45
C LYS A 112 -27.54 -10.50 -7.50
N ASN A 113 -28.01 -9.74 -6.50
CA ASN A 113 -29.37 -9.22 -6.46
C ASN A 113 -29.63 -8.25 -7.63
N ALA A 114 -28.67 -7.37 -7.94
CA ALA A 114 -28.74 -6.50 -9.11
C ALA A 114 -28.80 -7.27 -10.43
N GLN A 115 -27.97 -8.31 -10.58
CA GLN A 115 -28.00 -9.20 -11.73
C GLN A 115 -29.37 -9.89 -11.87
N ASP A 116 -29.93 -10.40 -10.77
CA ASP A 116 -31.21 -11.10 -10.78
C ASP A 116 -32.39 -10.16 -11.08
N ALA A 117 -32.24 -8.86 -10.78
CA ALA A 117 -33.15 -7.80 -11.21
C ALA A 117 -32.95 -7.35 -12.69
N GLY A 118 -32.01 -7.95 -13.42
CA GLY A 118 -31.78 -7.70 -14.84
C GLY A 118 -30.74 -6.62 -15.15
N ALA A 119 -30.01 -6.11 -14.14
CA ALA A 119 -28.91 -5.20 -14.38
C ALA A 119 -27.80 -5.88 -15.20
N ILE A 120 -27.13 -5.10 -16.03
CA ILE A 120 -26.01 -5.56 -16.88
C ILE A 120 -24.64 -5.20 -16.30
N GLY A 121 -24.60 -4.41 -15.24
CA GLY A 121 -23.40 -4.01 -14.49
C GLY A 121 -23.77 -3.37 -13.15
N ALA A 122 -22.81 -3.25 -12.24
CA ALA A 122 -23.02 -2.60 -10.94
C ALA A 122 -21.87 -1.67 -10.55
N ILE A 123 -22.22 -0.56 -9.91
CA ILE A 123 -21.32 0.40 -9.26
C ILE A 123 -21.65 0.45 -7.77
N ILE A 124 -20.70 0.03 -6.93
CA ILE A 124 -20.86 0.05 -5.47
C ILE A 124 -20.21 1.31 -4.88
N VAL A 125 -21.00 2.12 -4.21
CA VAL A 125 -20.59 3.35 -3.53
C VAL A 125 -20.11 3.04 -2.12
N ASN A 126 -18.90 3.46 -1.75
CA ASN A 126 -18.40 3.28 -0.39
C ASN A 126 -19.28 4.03 0.64
N ASN A 127 -19.44 3.47 1.84
CA ASN A 127 -20.12 4.13 2.96
C ASN A 127 -19.15 4.84 3.92
N ALA A 128 -17.85 4.56 3.82
CA ALA A 128 -16.79 5.23 4.55
C ALA A 128 -16.21 6.43 3.78
N ALA A 129 -15.60 7.37 4.50
CA ALA A 129 -14.79 8.42 3.88
C ALA A 129 -13.49 7.83 3.30
N GLY A 130 -12.95 8.48 2.26
CA GLY A 130 -11.73 8.03 1.59
C GLY A 130 -11.99 7.21 0.33
N ALA A 131 -10.92 6.62 -0.22
CA ALA A 131 -10.98 5.80 -1.41
C ALA A 131 -11.87 4.55 -1.18
N MET A 132 -12.37 3.98 -2.28
CA MET A 132 -13.07 2.71 -2.23
C MET A 132 -12.06 1.56 -2.08
N ILE A 133 -12.43 0.53 -1.32
CA ILE A 133 -11.63 -0.69 -1.19
C ILE A 133 -11.90 -1.64 -2.37
N ASN A 134 -10.93 -2.48 -2.72
CA ASN A 134 -11.19 -3.61 -3.60
C ASN A 134 -12.18 -4.57 -2.92
N MET A 135 -13.14 -5.07 -3.69
CA MET A 135 -14.27 -5.85 -3.19
C MET A 135 -13.92 -7.34 -3.26
N ALA A 136 -13.69 -7.95 -2.10
CA ALA A 136 -13.51 -9.40 -1.99
C ALA A 136 -14.82 -10.14 -2.30
N GLY A 137 -14.70 -11.40 -2.73
CA GLY A 137 -15.84 -12.31 -2.91
C GLY A 137 -16.50 -12.70 -1.59
N SER A 138 -17.58 -13.47 -1.68
CA SER A 138 -18.35 -13.96 -0.52
C SER A 138 -17.60 -15.01 0.32
N GLY A 139 -16.48 -15.52 -0.17
CA GLY A 139 -15.81 -16.70 0.39
C GLY A 139 -16.43 -18.02 -0.10
N ASN A 140 -17.49 -17.96 -0.92
CA ASN A 140 -18.07 -19.09 -1.60
C ASN A 140 -17.80 -18.98 -3.11
N ALA A 141 -16.79 -19.71 -3.58
CA ALA A 141 -16.35 -19.67 -4.97
C ALA A 141 -17.46 -20.04 -5.99
N ALA A 142 -18.38 -20.93 -5.63
CA ALA A 142 -19.49 -21.31 -6.51
C ALA A 142 -20.51 -20.17 -6.64
N PHE A 143 -20.80 -19.48 -5.52
CA PHE A 143 -21.67 -18.30 -5.52
C PHE A 143 -21.04 -17.13 -6.29
N ASP A 144 -19.77 -16.84 -6.02
CA ASP A 144 -19.04 -15.76 -6.68
C ASP A 144 -18.97 -15.97 -8.21
N LYS A 145 -18.84 -17.23 -8.66
CA LYS A 145 -18.85 -17.60 -10.09
C LYS A 145 -20.22 -17.45 -10.75
N ALA A 146 -21.31 -17.46 -9.98
CA ALA A 146 -22.66 -17.25 -10.51
C ALA A 146 -22.95 -15.77 -10.82
N ILE A 147 -22.10 -14.85 -10.34
CA ILE A 147 -22.15 -13.43 -10.68
C ILE A 147 -21.39 -13.23 -11.99
N THR A 148 -22.11 -12.83 -13.03
CA THR A 148 -21.61 -12.65 -14.40
C THR A 148 -21.68 -11.19 -14.88
N ILE A 149 -22.26 -10.28 -14.10
CA ILE A 149 -22.21 -8.85 -14.44
C ILE A 149 -20.85 -8.23 -14.02
N PRO A 150 -20.36 -7.21 -14.75
CA PRO A 150 -19.25 -6.37 -14.31
C PRO A 150 -19.58 -5.60 -13.02
N VAL A 151 -18.58 -5.45 -12.14
CA VAL A 151 -18.72 -4.68 -10.90
C VAL A 151 -17.49 -3.80 -10.67
N LEU A 152 -17.71 -2.50 -10.43
CA LEU A 152 -16.70 -1.54 -9.98
C LEU A 152 -17.19 -0.86 -8.70
N GLY A 153 -16.28 -0.28 -7.94
CA GLY A 153 -16.59 0.50 -6.74
C GLY A 153 -16.12 1.94 -6.86
N ILE A 154 -16.79 2.89 -6.21
CA ILE A 154 -16.39 4.32 -6.17
C ILE A 154 -16.42 4.86 -4.74
N SER A 155 -15.69 5.96 -4.50
CA SER A 155 -15.67 6.60 -3.18
C SER A 155 -17.06 7.12 -2.79
N ARG A 156 -17.28 7.36 -1.49
CA ARG A 156 -18.52 7.98 -1.01
C ARG A 156 -18.76 9.37 -1.62
N ALA A 157 -17.70 10.15 -1.77
CA ALA A 157 -17.76 11.49 -2.35
C ALA A 157 -18.19 11.44 -3.83
N ASP A 158 -17.61 10.52 -4.59
CA ASP A 158 -17.93 10.30 -6.00
C ASP A 158 -19.34 9.76 -6.18
N GLY A 159 -19.74 8.77 -5.38
CA GLY A 159 -21.11 8.24 -5.42
C GLY A 159 -22.16 9.30 -5.08
N ASN A 160 -21.88 10.18 -4.12
CA ASN A 160 -22.75 11.33 -3.85
C ASN A 160 -22.83 12.31 -5.03
N ALA A 161 -21.77 12.46 -5.83
CA ALA A 161 -21.81 13.25 -7.06
C ALA A 161 -22.68 12.59 -8.14
N VAL A 162 -22.58 11.27 -8.34
CA VAL A 162 -23.43 10.52 -9.26
C VAL A 162 -24.90 10.60 -8.83
N LYS A 163 -25.21 10.43 -7.55
CA LYS A 163 -26.58 10.57 -7.01
C LYS A 163 -27.18 11.95 -7.25
N ARG A 164 -26.38 13.02 -7.11
CA ARG A 164 -26.83 14.38 -7.46
C ARG A 164 -27.13 14.53 -8.96
N ALA A 165 -26.32 13.91 -9.82
CA ALA A 165 -26.59 13.90 -11.26
C ALA A 165 -27.89 13.16 -11.60
N LEU A 166 -28.16 12.03 -10.94
CA LEU A 166 -29.41 11.28 -11.09
C LEU A 166 -30.62 12.12 -10.66
N ALA A 167 -30.56 12.76 -9.48
CA ALA A 167 -31.65 13.61 -8.99
C ALA A 167 -31.92 14.82 -9.92
N ALA A 168 -30.87 15.42 -10.49
CA ALA A 168 -31.02 16.51 -11.45
C ALA A 168 -31.63 16.03 -12.78
N ALA A 169 -31.25 14.83 -13.24
CA ALA A 169 -31.79 14.25 -14.46
C ALA A 169 -33.27 13.84 -14.32
N GLU A 170 -33.67 13.33 -13.14
CA GLU A 170 -35.06 13.06 -12.81
C GLU A 170 -35.93 14.32 -12.92
N GLN A 171 -35.47 15.43 -12.34
CA GLN A 171 -36.16 16.74 -12.46
C GLN A 171 -36.26 17.22 -13.92
N ALA A 172 -35.27 16.90 -14.74
CA ALA A 172 -35.22 17.25 -16.15
C ALA A 172 -35.92 16.22 -17.06
N GLN A 173 -36.48 15.14 -16.51
CA GLN A 173 -37.04 14.00 -17.27
C GLN A 173 -36.06 13.46 -18.32
N ALA A 174 -34.79 13.36 -17.94
CA ALA A 174 -33.70 12.93 -18.80
C ALA A 174 -32.94 11.74 -18.19
N ASP A 175 -32.21 11.02 -19.03
CA ASP A 175 -31.40 9.90 -18.59
C ASP A 175 -29.97 10.34 -18.21
N VAL A 176 -29.38 9.60 -17.27
CA VAL A 176 -27.93 9.58 -17.04
C VAL A 176 -27.40 8.25 -17.57
N SER A 177 -26.34 8.29 -18.34
CA SER A 177 -25.66 7.07 -18.82
C SER A 177 -24.29 6.94 -18.18
N ALA A 178 -23.79 5.72 -18.18
CA ALA A 178 -22.44 5.43 -17.74
C ALA A 178 -21.74 4.45 -18.66
N ALA A 179 -20.43 4.61 -18.77
CA ALA A 179 -19.52 3.70 -19.43
C ALA A 179 -18.58 3.11 -18.38
N MET A 180 -18.44 1.79 -18.36
CA MET A 180 -17.49 1.08 -17.50
C MET A 180 -16.62 0.13 -18.33
N ARG A 181 -15.32 0.10 -18.02
CA ARG A 181 -14.36 -0.76 -18.69
C ARG A 181 -13.38 -1.32 -17.68
N ARG A 182 -13.02 -2.59 -17.86
CA ARG A 182 -11.82 -3.20 -17.27
C ARG A 182 -11.09 -4.01 -18.32
N LYS A 183 -9.81 -3.68 -18.52
CA LYS A 183 -8.90 -4.42 -19.39
C LYS A 183 -7.80 -5.01 -18.53
N LEU A 184 -7.72 -6.33 -18.48
CA LEU A 184 -6.56 -7.03 -17.94
C LEU A 184 -5.38 -6.83 -18.90
N LEU A 185 -4.24 -6.43 -18.35
CA LEU A 185 -2.98 -6.31 -19.06
C LEU A 185 -2.14 -7.57 -18.81
N PRO A 186 -1.15 -7.87 -19.67
CA PRO A 186 -0.16 -8.90 -19.37
C PRO A 186 0.47 -8.64 -18.00
N PRO A 187 0.57 -9.66 -17.13
CA PRO A 187 1.15 -9.47 -15.82
C PRO A 187 2.66 -9.19 -15.91
N TYR A 188 3.19 -8.40 -14.97
CA TYR A 188 4.63 -8.26 -14.78
C TYR A 188 5.16 -9.41 -13.95
N ASN A 189 6.41 -9.82 -14.21
CA ASN A 189 7.08 -10.86 -13.44
C ASN A 189 7.96 -10.23 -12.36
N SER A 190 7.62 -10.40 -11.08
CA SER A 190 8.40 -9.82 -9.98
C SER A 190 9.85 -10.27 -9.92
N ALA A 191 10.19 -11.41 -10.53
CA ALA A 191 11.59 -11.85 -10.65
C ALA A 191 12.46 -10.93 -11.52
N LEU A 192 11.86 -10.00 -12.26
CA LEU A 192 12.57 -8.97 -13.03
C LEU A 192 12.68 -7.64 -12.28
N ASP A 193 12.05 -7.51 -11.10
CA ASP A 193 12.20 -6.35 -10.23
C ASP A 193 13.26 -6.64 -9.16
N ASN A 194 14.46 -6.07 -9.33
CA ASN A 194 15.56 -6.27 -8.39
C ASN A 194 15.20 -5.82 -6.97
N THR A 195 14.34 -4.80 -6.80
CA THR A 195 13.98 -4.33 -5.46
C THR A 195 13.15 -5.36 -4.71
N ILE A 196 12.27 -6.09 -5.40
CA ILE A 196 11.52 -7.20 -4.81
C ILE A 196 12.43 -8.38 -4.48
N VAL A 197 13.28 -8.81 -5.43
CA VAL A 197 14.20 -9.94 -5.20
C VAL A 197 15.11 -9.69 -3.99
N ILE A 198 15.62 -8.46 -3.87
CA ILE A 198 16.49 -8.07 -2.76
C ILE A 198 15.70 -7.94 -1.45
N HIS A 199 14.46 -7.46 -1.50
CA HIS A 199 13.58 -7.43 -0.33
C HIS A 199 13.32 -8.83 0.22
N GLU A 200 12.95 -9.80 -0.62
CA GLU A 200 12.76 -11.18 -0.16
C GLU A 200 14.04 -11.78 0.42
N TRP A 201 15.20 -11.42 -0.14
CA TRP A 201 16.49 -11.79 0.45
C TRP A 201 16.75 -11.08 1.80
N GLY A 202 16.25 -9.87 1.98
CA GLY A 202 16.27 -9.13 3.25
C GLY A 202 15.51 -9.83 4.36
N HIS A 203 14.40 -10.49 4.05
CA HIS A 203 13.73 -11.38 5.00
C HIS A 203 14.64 -12.53 5.40
N PHE A 204 15.26 -13.21 4.43
CA PHE A 204 16.21 -14.28 4.75
C PHE A 204 17.34 -13.79 5.68
N LEU A 205 17.91 -12.63 5.39
CA LEU A 205 18.97 -12.04 6.20
C LEU A 205 18.49 -11.72 7.63
N SER A 206 17.36 -11.03 7.77
CA SER A 206 16.84 -10.60 9.08
C SER A 206 16.38 -11.77 9.93
N PHE A 207 15.65 -12.75 9.38
CA PHE A 207 15.21 -13.95 10.11
C PHE A 207 16.37 -14.86 10.55
N ARG A 208 17.51 -14.82 9.86
CA ARG A 208 18.70 -15.59 10.26
C ARG A 208 19.58 -14.88 11.26
N LEU A 209 19.67 -13.55 11.19
CA LEU A 209 20.56 -12.77 12.04
C LEU A 209 19.91 -12.30 13.34
N THR A 210 18.59 -12.13 13.35
CA THR A 210 17.84 -11.81 14.57
C THR A 210 17.31 -13.10 15.21
N PRO A 211 17.24 -13.21 16.56
CA PRO A 211 16.81 -14.44 17.20
C PRO A 211 15.34 -14.82 16.94
N HIS A 212 14.45 -13.82 16.83
CA HIS A 212 13.00 -14.02 16.62
C HIS A 212 12.31 -12.70 16.24
N LEU A 213 11.36 -12.74 15.30
CA LEU A 213 10.57 -11.59 14.82
C LEU A 213 9.08 -11.94 14.74
N ALA A 214 8.46 -12.44 15.81
CA ALA A 214 7.05 -12.82 15.78
C ALA A 214 6.10 -11.71 16.23
N ASN A 215 6.55 -10.81 17.11
CA ASN A 215 5.74 -9.66 17.49
C ASN A 215 5.54 -8.71 16.28
N ASN A 216 4.48 -7.92 16.33
CA ASN A 216 4.13 -7.04 15.20
C ASN A 216 5.26 -6.04 14.89
N GLN A 217 5.94 -5.51 15.91
CA GLN A 217 7.06 -4.58 15.71
C GLN A 217 8.25 -5.25 15.01
N GLY A 218 8.64 -6.47 15.43
CA GLY A 218 9.70 -7.25 14.81
C GLY A 218 9.40 -7.61 13.35
N ARG A 219 8.15 -7.98 13.04
CA ARG A 219 7.73 -8.23 11.65
C ARG A 219 7.83 -6.97 10.80
N SER A 220 7.36 -5.82 11.30
CA SER A 220 7.49 -4.53 10.63
C SER A 220 8.94 -4.11 10.42
N LEU A 221 9.82 -4.36 11.40
CA LEU A 221 11.26 -4.15 11.24
C LEU A 221 11.83 -5.04 10.12
N GLY A 222 11.38 -6.30 10.03
CA GLY A 222 11.68 -7.22 8.93
C GLY A 222 11.36 -6.66 7.55
N GLU A 223 10.18 -6.07 7.38
CA GLU A 223 9.78 -5.37 6.15
C GLU A 223 10.71 -4.17 5.86
N GLY A 224 10.98 -3.35 6.87
CA GLY A 224 11.78 -2.14 6.70
C GLY A 224 13.27 -2.41 6.42
N TRP A 225 13.88 -3.43 7.05
CA TRP A 225 15.25 -3.85 6.71
C TRP A 225 15.35 -4.37 5.28
N SER A 226 14.32 -5.06 4.81
CA SER A 226 14.24 -5.62 3.47
C SER A 226 14.13 -4.53 2.41
N ASP A 227 13.28 -3.54 2.63
CA ASP A 227 13.22 -2.34 1.79
C ASP A 227 14.53 -1.55 1.81
N PHE A 228 15.10 -1.34 2.99
CA PHE A 228 16.35 -0.61 3.12
C PHE A 228 17.53 -1.31 2.40
N LEU A 229 17.58 -2.65 2.44
CA LEU A 229 18.58 -3.41 1.68
C LEU A 229 18.43 -3.19 0.16
N ALA A 230 17.19 -3.13 -0.34
CA ALA A 230 16.93 -2.78 -1.73
C ALA A 230 17.39 -1.34 -2.06
N LEU A 231 17.10 -0.37 -1.18
CA LEU A 231 17.56 1.02 -1.34
C LEU A 231 19.09 1.13 -1.41
N LEU A 232 19.79 0.43 -0.52
CA LEU A 232 21.25 0.41 -0.47
C LEU A 232 21.85 -0.15 -1.77
N SER A 233 21.17 -1.10 -2.40
CA SER A 233 21.59 -1.72 -3.67
C SER A 233 21.31 -0.87 -4.91
N MET A 234 20.29 0.00 -4.86
CA MET A 234 19.86 0.77 -6.04
C MET A 234 20.53 2.15 -6.13
N VAL A 235 20.89 2.76 -4.99
CA VAL A 235 21.51 4.09 -4.97
C VAL A 235 22.89 4.06 -5.63
N LYS A 236 23.19 5.11 -6.40
CA LYS A 236 24.45 5.28 -7.11
C LYS A 236 25.09 6.61 -6.73
N ASP A 237 26.42 6.70 -6.82
CA ASP A 237 27.10 7.96 -6.55
C ASP A 237 26.67 9.05 -7.54
N GLU A 238 26.38 8.68 -8.78
CA GLU A 238 25.87 9.60 -9.80
C GLU A 238 24.52 10.23 -9.47
N ASP A 239 23.75 9.65 -8.55
CA ASP A 239 22.43 10.17 -8.19
C ASP A 239 22.56 11.60 -7.62
N ARG A 240 23.69 11.94 -6.97
CA ARG A 240 23.96 13.30 -6.46
C ARG A 240 24.14 14.35 -7.55
N LYS A 241 24.34 13.94 -8.81
CA LYS A 241 24.52 14.85 -9.96
C LYS A 241 23.18 15.43 -10.44
N LEU A 242 22.06 14.87 -10.00
CA LEU A 242 20.75 15.46 -10.25
C LEU A 242 20.59 16.71 -9.38
N GLU A 243 20.15 17.81 -10.00
CA GLU A 243 20.04 19.12 -9.33
C GLU A 243 19.22 19.06 -8.03
N SER A 244 18.15 18.26 -8.01
CA SER A 244 17.26 18.06 -6.87
C SER A 244 17.70 16.96 -5.89
N ASN A 245 18.90 16.39 -6.04
CA ASN A 245 19.36 15.22 -5.30
C ASN A 245 20.81 15.33 -4.76
N THR A 246 21.35 16.54 -4.65
CA THR A 246 22.75 16.77 -4.22
C THR A 246 23.11 16.18 -2.85
N GLN A 247 22.11 15.81 -2.05
CA GLN A 247 22.21 15.23 -0.71
C GLN A 247 21.44 13.90 -0.58
N PHE A 248 21.17 13.20 -1.69
CA PHE A 248 20.37 11.97 -1.73
C PHE A 248 18.90 12.14 -1.23
N GLN A 249 18.34 13.34 -1.46
CA GLN A 249 16.99 13.77 -1.04
C GLN A 249 15.92 13.66 -2.13
N ALA A 250 16.21 13.00 -3.25
CA ALA A 250 15.22 12.65 -4.27
C ALA A 250 14.27 11.55 -3.76
N ALA A 251 13.32 11.17 -4.62
CA ALA A 251 12.42 10.06 -4.40
C ALA A 251 13.08 8.76 -4.88
N TYR A 252 13.15 7.76 -4.01
CA TYR A 252 13.59 6.39 -4.31
C TYR A 252 12.38 5.46 -4.18
N PRO A 253 11.67 5.17 -5.29
CA PRO A 253 10.50 4.29 -5.27
C PRO A 253 10.90 2.81 -5.14
N PHE A 254 10.07 2.02 -4.45
CA PHE A 254 10.24 0.57 -4.28
C PHE A 254 9.27 -0.21 -5.19
N ALA A 255 9.71 -1.33 -5.77
CA ALA A 255 8.93 -2.20 -6.66
C ALA A 255 8.36 -1.48 -7.90
N GLN A 256 9.17 -0.63 -8.52
CA GLN A 256 8.74 0.22 -9.63
C GLN A 256 8.29 -0.60 -10.85
N TYR A 257 8.96 -1.72 -11.15
CA TYR A 257 8.68 -2.50 -12.37
C TYR A 257 7.30 -3.16 -12.33
N VAL A 258 6.87 -3.63 -11.17
CA VAL A 258 5.58 -4.32 -11.00
C VAL A 258 4.41 -3.39 -10.62
N SER A 259 4.63 -2.09 -10.47
CA SER A 259 3.57 -1.15 -10.12
C SER A 259 2.82 -0.64 -11.38
N ASP A 260 1.47 -0.59 -11.39
CA ASP A 260 0.64 -0.28 -12.59
C ASP A 260 -0.03 1.11 -12.64
N GLU A 261 -0.16 1.81 -11.52
CA GLU A 261 -0.90 3.08 -11.43
C GLU A 261 -0.17 4.29 -12.06
N GLN A 262 -0.12 4.37 -13.40
CA GLN A 262 0.28 5.59 -14.11
C GLN A 262 -0.68 6.75 -13.78
N PRO A 263 -0.20 7.98 -13.47
CA PRO A 263 1.18 8.48 -13.52
C PRO A 263 1.91 8.56 -12.16
N LYS A 264 1.43 7.86 -11.12
CA LYS A 264 2.00 7.90 -9.76
C LYS A 264 3.26 7.02 -9.59
N LEU A 265 3.57 6.16 -10.57
CA LEU A 265 4.50 5.03 -10.46
C LEU A 265 5.95 5.35 -10.15
N TYR A 266 6.54 6.27 -10.92
CA TYR A 266 7.95 6.61 -10.80
C TYR A 266 8.27 7.36 -9.51
N TYR A 267 7.23 7.78 -8.80
CA TYR A 267 7.37 8.53 -7.57
C TYR A 267 7.10 7.66 -6.34
N TYR A 268 6.00 6.92 -6.27
CA TYR A 268 5.65 6.20 -5.04
C TYR A 268 6.15 4.75 -4.97
N GLY A 269 6.23 4.04 -6.11
CA GLY A 269 6.31 2.59 -6.06
C GLY A 269 5.07 1.97 -5.40
N ILE A 270 5.24 0.96 -4.54
CA ILE A 270 4.14 0.29 -3.81
C ILE A 270 4.00 0.69 -2.33
N ARG A 271 4.75 1.71 -1.87
CA ARG A 271 4.69 2.24 -0.49
C ARG A 271 3.84 3.50 -0.44
N ARG A 272 3.47 3.99 0.77
CA ARG A 272 2.60 5.18 0.90
C ARG A 272 3.29 6.44 0.37
N TYR A 273 4.60 6.53 0.55
CA TYR A 273 5.48 7.61 0.09
C TYR A 273 6.77 7.01 -0.49
N PRO A 274 7.46 7.67 -1.45
CA PRO A 274 8.82 7.28 -1.81
C PRO A 274 9.73 7.30 -0.60
N TYR A 275 10.81 6.51 -0.61
CA TYR A 275 11.89 6.76 0.31
C TYR A 275 12.63 8.04 -0.06
N SER A 276 12.78 8.94 0.91
CA SER A 276 13.45 10.23 0.71
C SER A 276 13.83 10.83 2.05
N THR A 277 14.98 11.51 2.09
CA THR A 277 15.36 12.34 3.24
C THR A 277 14.63 13.68 3.25
N ASP A 278 13.96 14.06 2.16
CA ASP A 278 13.12 15.26 2.12
C ASP A 278 11.74 14.97 2.73
N GLN A 279 11.42 15.61 3.85
CA GLN A 279 10.13 15.45 4.53
C GLN A 279 8.96 16.03 3.74
N LEU A 280 9.20 16.82 2.69
CA LEU A 280 8.16 17.23 1.73
C LEU A 280 7.85 16.14 0.69
N LYS A 281 8.68 15.10 0.60
CA LYS A 281 8.45 13.92 -0.23
C LYS A 281 8.00 12.70 0.58
N ASN A 282 8.63 12.49 1.75
CA ASN A 282 8.28 11.45 2.70
C ASN A 282 8.14 12.03 4.12
N PRO A 283 6.92 12.35 4.56
CA PRO A 283 6.70 12.99 5.84
C PRO A 283 6.54 12.00 7.00
N LEU A 284 6.79 10.71 6.78
CA LEU A 284 6.59 9.69 7.79
C LEU A 284 7.59 9.85 8.93
N THR A 285 7.04 9.97 10.13
CA THR A 285 7.73 9.98 11.42
C THR A 285 7.24 8.82 12.29
N PHE A 286 7.89 8.59 13.42
CA PHE A 286 7.71 7.43 14.29
C PHE A 286 6.25 7.21 14.69
N LYS A 287 5.45 8.26 14.93
CA LYS A 287 4.02 8.10 15.25
C LYS A 287 3.21 7.39 14.16
N HIS A 288 3.64 7.40 12.90
CA HIS A 288 2.88 6.86 11.78
C HIS A 288 2.94 5.33 11.68
N ILE A 289 3.60 4.65 12.63
CA ILE A 289 3.43 3.20 12.83
C ILE A 289 2.12 2.89 13.59
N MET A 290 1.57 3.86 14.33
CA MET A 290 0.40 3.67 15.17
C MET A 290 -0.89 3.80 14.36
N ASN A 291 -1.81 2.82 14.54
CA ASN A 291 -3.12 2.85 13.91
C ASN A 291 -3.86 4.16 14.20
N ARG A 292 -4.60 4.61 13.18
CA ARG A 292 -5.48 5.79 13.20
C ARG A 292 -4.75 7.12 13.37
N VAL A 293 -3.42 7.14 13.32
CA VAL A 293 -2.67 8.38 13.12
C VAL A 293 -2.85 8.82 11.67
N ALA A 294 -3.47 9.98 11.48
CA ALA A 294 -3.67 10.55 10.16
C ALA A 294 -2.32 10.83 9.47
N LEU A 295 -2.22 10.48 8.19
CA LEU A 295 -1.09 10.89 7.38
C LEU A 295 -1.17 12.40 7.09
N PRO A 296 -0.03 13.10 6.90
CA PRO A 296 -0.01 14.52 6.57
C PRO A 296 -0.76 14.79 5.26
N LYS A 297 -1.75 15.68 5.30
CA LYS A 297 -2.68 15.91 4.18
C LYS A 297 -2.09 16.79 3.09
N GLU A 298 -1.11 17.60 3.47
CA GLU A 298 -0.43 18.58 2.62
C GLU A 298 0.51 17.88 1.62
N ILE A 299 0.92 16.65 1.91
CA ILE A 299 1.85 15.87 1.09
C ILE A 299 1.10 14.65 0.55
N PRO A 300 0.89 14.56 -0.77
CA PRO A 300 0.12 13.47 -1.35
C PRO A 300 0.76 12.11 -1.06
N ALA A 301 -0.07 11.15 -0.64
CA ALA A 301 0.31 9.75 -0.48
C ALA A 301 -0.21 8.92 -1.67
N ALA A 302 0.44 7.80 -1.99
CA ALA A 302 -0.05 6.84 -2.98
C ALA A 302 -1.45 6.34 -2.59
N PHE A 303 -1.57 5.93 -1.33
CA PHE A 303 -2.78 5.52 -0.63
C PHE A 303 -2.71 6.04 0.81
N ALA A 304 -3.87 6.43 1.38
CA ALA A 304 -3.93 7.19 2.62
C ALA A 304 -5.01 6.68 3.59
N ASP A 305 -5.05 5.36 3.83
CA ASP A 305 -5.89 4.79 4.88
C ASP A 305 -5.12 4.74 6.22
N PRO A 306 -5.43 5.62 7.19
CA PRO A 306 -4.74 5.61 8.48
C PRO A 306 -5.24 4.49 9.40
N SER A 307 -6.30 3.76 9.04
CA SER A 307 -6.96 2.81 9.95
C SER A 307 -6.05 1.67 10.40
N ASN A 308 -5.09 1.29 9.55
CA ASN A 308 -4.21 0.13 9.72
C ASN A 308 -2.72 0.46 9.48
N ASN A 309 -2.24 1.60 9.97
CA ASN A 309 -0.80 1.96 9.94
C ASN A 309 0.13 0.91 10.55
N SER A 310 -0.36 0.09 11.50
CA SER A 310 0.38 -0.98 12.18
C SER A 310 0.50 -2.25 11.35
N GLU A 311 -0.06 -2.26 10.14
CA GLU A 311 0.23 -3.28 9.14
C GLU A 311 1.75 -3.30 8.88
N VAL A 312 2.33 -4.49 8.73
CA VAL A 312 3.78 -4.68 8.81
C VAL A 312 4.54 -3.90 7.75
N HIS A 313 4.02 -3.81 6.52
CA HIS A 313 4.65 -3.03 5.47
C HIS A 313 4.52 -1.53 5.73
N SER A 314 3.33 -1.10 6.18
CA SER A 314 3.05 0.31 6.53
C SER A 314 3.91 0.82 7.68
N SER A 315 4.19 -0.03 8.67
CA SER A 315 5.10 0.31 9.76
C SER A 315 6.58 0.14 9.35
N GLY A 316 6.87 -0.84 8.49
CA GLY A 316 8.21 -1.09 7.96
C GLY A 316 8.74 0.05 7.10
N GLU A 317 7.92 0.73 6.31
CA GLU A 317 8.36 1.90 5.53
C GLU A 317 8.78 3.09 6.41
N VAL A 318 8.28 3.19 7.65
CA VAL A 318 8.73 4.21 8.61
C VAL A 318 10.16 3.88 9.07
N TRP A 319 10.44 2.60 9.33
CA TRP A 319 11.78 2.13 9.70
C TRP A 319 12.78 2.24 8.57
N ALA A 320 12.44 1.78 7.36
CA ALA A 320 13.27 1.93 6.19
C ALA A 320 13.60 3.41 5.91
N SER A 321 12.63 4.31 6.11
CA SER A 321 12.83 5.76 6.01
C SER A 321 13.84 6.30 7.04
N MET A 322 13.84 5.81 8.28
CA MET A 322 14.83 6.18 9.30
C MET A 322 16.23 5.68 8.93
N LEU A 323 16.33 4.43 8.46
CA LEU A 323 17.61 3.86 8.00
C LEU A 323 18.14 4.59 6.76
N TRP A 324 17.25 5.02 5.86
CA TRP A 324 17.61 5.83 4.69
C TRP A 324 18.21 7.17 5.09
N ASP A 325 17.62 7.88 6.06
CA ASP A 325 18.23 9.11 6.59
C ASP A 325 19.61 8.86 7.21
N ALA A 326 19.76 7.77 7.98
CA ALA A 326 21.04 7.42 8.59
C ALA A 326 22.11 7.13 7.52
N TYR A 327 21.75 6.40 6.47
CA TYR A 327 22.68 6.11 5.38
C TYR A 327 23.02 7.35 4.56
N ALA A 328 22.05 8.22 4.29
CA ALA A 328 22.28 9.48 3.59
C ALA A 328 23.27 10.39 4.34
N GLU A 329 23.27 10.40 5.68
CA GLU A 329 24.30 11.11 6.45
C GLU A 329 25.71 10.58 6.14
N LEU A 330 25.90 9.25 6.02
CA LEU A 330 27.19 8.66 5.62
C LEU A 330 27.57 9.02 4.18
N LEU A 331 26.60 8.96 3.26
CA LEU A 331 26.80 9.30 1.84
C LEU A 331 27.16 10.78 1.63
N ASN A 332 26.67 11.64 2.53
CA ASN A 332 26.92 13.08 2.52
C ASN A 332 28.20 13.47 3.28
N ASP A 333 28.78 12.58 4.09
CA ASP A 333 30.09 12.77 4.71
C ASP A 333 31.26 12.49 3.74
N SER A 334 31.22 13.20 2.60
CA SER A 334 32.23 13.14 1.55
C SER A 334 33.62 13.62 2.00
N GLY A 335 33.71 14.32 3.14
CA GLY A 335 34.96 14.73 3.74
C GLY A 335 35.73 13.56 4.39
N ARG A 336 35.01 12.56 4.94
CA ARG A 336 35.62 11.36 5.54
C ARG A 336 35.51 10.12 4.66
N LEU A 337 34.45 9.98 3.87
CA LEU A 337 34.08 8.75 3.20
C LEU A 337 33.88 8.98 1.70
N THR A 338 34.49 8.13 0.87
CA THR A 338 34.02 7.94 -0.50
C THR A 338 32.64 7.28 -0.48
N PHE A 339 31.87 7.41 -1.58
CA PHE A 339 30.58 6.72 -1.72
C PHE A 339 30.67 5.22 -1.40
N LYS A 340 31.70 4.54 -1.94
CA LYS A 340 31.90 3.11 -1.71
C LYS A 340 32.18 2.80 -0.23
N GLN A 341 33.00 3.61 0.44
CA GLN A 341 33.28 3.44 1.87
C GLN A 341 32.03 3.67 2.73
N ALA A 342 31.18 4.65 2.39
CA ALA A 342 29.90 4.86 3.06
C ALA A 342 28.96 3.67 2.88
N GLN A 343 28.86 3.13 1.66
CA GLN A 343 28.06 1.93 1.36
C GLN A 343 28.54 0.71 2.15
N ASP A 344 29.84 0.40 2.09
CA ASP A 344 30.42 -0.75 2.80
C ASP A 344 30.24 -0.59 4.32
N ARG A 345 30.42 0.63 4.83
CA ARG A 345 30.24 0.93 6.26
C ARG A 345 28.79 0.77 6.71
N MET A 346 27.81 1.19 5.93
CA MET A 346 26.40 0.98 6.27
C MET A 346 25.99 -0.49 6.23
N LEU A 347 26.56 -1.28 5.30
CA LEU A 347 26.38 -2.73 5.27
C LEU A 347 26.91 -3.41 6.53
N ASP A 348 28.10 -3.02 6.99
CA ASP A 348 28.67 -3.50 8.25
C ASP A 348 27.76 -3.18 9.44
N TYR A 349 27.26 -1.95 9.51
CA TYR A 349 26.33 -1.52 10.55
C TYR A 349 25.00 -2.29 10.52
N LEU A 350 24.43 -2.50 9.34
CA LEU A 350 23.19 -3.26 9.18
C LEU A 350 23.37 -4.70 9.67
N VAL A 351 24.40 -5.41 9.23
CA VAL A 351 24.62 -6.82 9.61
C VAL A 351 24.93 -6.96 11.11
N ALA A 352 25.76 -6.07 11.66
CA ALA A 352 26.10 -6.11 13.08
C ALA A 352 24.89 -5.77 13.97
N SER A 353 24.09 -4.77 13.60
CA SER A 353 22.91 -4.37 14.36
C SER A 353 21.80 -5.43 14.35
N LEU A 354 21.60 -6.13 13.22
CA LEU A 354 20.69 -7.28 13.17
C LEU A 354 21.07 -8.36 14.19
N LYS A 355 22.36 -8.67 14.32
CA LYS A 355 22.87 -9.64 15.30
C LYS A 355 22.73 -9.17 16.75
N MET A 356 22.74 -7.85 16.98
CA MET A 356 22.57 -7.26 18.31
C MET A 356 21.12 -7.05 18.71
N THR A 357 20.20 -7.03 17.75
CA THR A 357 18.78 -6.81 17.99
C THR A 357 18.21 -8.00 18.79
N PRO A 358 17.46 -7.76 19.89
CA PRO A 358 16.91 -8.83 20.71
C PRO A 358 15.78 -9.58 19.99
N ALA A 359 15.36 -10.70 20.57
CA ALA A 359 14.15 -11.42 20.17
C ALA A 359 12.91 -10.54 20.37
N ASP A 360 11.97 -10.59 19.42
CA ASP A 360 10.72 -9.82 19.42
C ASP A 360 10.94 -8.34 19.77
N PRO A 361 11.81 -7.66 19.01
CA PRO A 361 12.27 -6.33 19.36
C PRO A 361 11.15 -5.30 19.23
N THR A 362 11.30 -4.21 19.96
CA THR A 362 10.64 -2.93 19.66
C THR A 362 11.45 -2.15 18.62
N PHE A 363 10.83 -1.18 17.94
CA PHE A 363 11.55 -0.30 17.01
C PHE A 363 12.73 0.43 17.68
N LEU A 364 12.57 0.84 18.94
CA LEU A 364 13.63 1.55 19.66
C LEU A 364 14.76 0.63 20.13
N GLU A 365 14.49 -0.64 20.42
CA GLU A 365 15.57 -1.61 20.67
C GLU A 365 16.39 -1.89 19.40
N ALA A 366 15.74 -1.96 18.24
CA ALA A 366 16.45 -2.08 16.96
C ALA A 366 17.27 -0.82 16.63
N ARG A 367 16.74 0.37 16.93
CA ARG A 367 17.47 1.65 16.86
C ARG A 367 18.70 1.61 17.76
N ASP A 368 18.53 1.25 19.02
CA ASP A 368 19.60 1.24 20.03
C ASP A 368 20.68 0.21 19.68
N ALA A 369 20.31 -0.94 19.09
CA ALA A 369 21.27 -1.89 18.55
C ALA A 369 22.13 -1.27 17.43
N LEU A 370 21.54 -0.54 16.49
CA LEU A 370 22.30 0.16 15.44
C LEU A 370 23.20 1.26 16.01
N LEU A 371 22.67 2.06 16.93
CA LEU A 371 23.43 3.13 17.58
C LEU A 371 24.61 2.58 18.39
N ALA A 372 24.44 1.48 19.12
CA ALA A 372 25.52 0.84 19.87
C ALA A 372 26.65 0.33 18.95
N VAL A 373 26.31 -0.25 17.79
CA VAL A 373 27.32 -0.65 16.79
C VAL A 373 28.04 0.58 16.24
N ALA A 374 27.30 1.63 15.90
CA ALA A 374 27.89 2.87 15.36
C ALA A 374 28.83 3.53 16.38
N GLU A 375 28.41 3.63 17.65
CA GLU A 375 29.22 4.18 18.74
C GLU A 375 30.53 3.40 18.93
N ALA A 376 30.46 2.06 18.90
CA ALA A 376 31.63 1.20 19.01
C ALA A 376 32.61 1.35 17.83
N ARG A 377 32.14 1.87 16.69
CA ARG A 377 32.92 1.97 15.46
C ARG A 377 33.48 3.35 15.19
N ASP A 378 32.63 4.38 15.23
CA ASP A 378 32.96 5.76 14.87
C ASP A 378 31.97 6.74 15.54
N PRO A 379 32.43 7.57 16.51
CA PRO A 379 31.57 8.53 17.21
C PRO A 379 30.89 9.56 16.28
N ALA A 380 31.48 9.87 15.12
CA ALA A 380 30.86 10.79 14.16
C ALA A 380 29.65 10.15 13.48
N ASP A 381 29.73 8.85 13.16
CA ASP A 381 28.62 8.10 12.57
C ASP A 381 27.50 7.90 13.60
N TYR A 382 27.85 7.63 14.86
CA TYR A 382 26.89 7.59 15.98
C TYR A 382 26.11 8.89 16.12
N ALA A 383 26.80 10.04 16.14
CA ALA A 383 26.15 11.35 16.21
C ALA A 383 25.27 11.62 14.98
N ALA A 384 25.69 11.16 13.79
CA ALA A 384 24.91 11.27 12.56
C ALA A 384 23.63 10.43 12.60
N PHE A 385 23.72 9.19 13.08
CA PHE A 385 22.56 8.31 13.21
C PHE A 385 21.55 8.83 14.21
N TRP A 386 22.00 9.41 15.33
CA TRP A 386 21.10 10.10 16.25
C TRP A 386 20.31 11.23 15.58
N ARG A 387 20.97 12.07 14.76
CA ARG A 387 20.27 13.11 14.00
C ARG A 387 19.23 12.52 13.05
N ALA A 388 19.57 11.44 12.34
CA ALA A 388 18.67 10.76 11.42
C ALA A 388 17.41 10.19 12.12
N PHE A 389 17.58 9.51 13.25
CA PHE A 389 16.44 8.99 14.03
C PHE A 389 15.61 10.10 14.67
N ALA A 390 16.25 11.09 15.28
CA ALA A 390 15.58 12.24 15.90
C ALA A 390 14.76 13.04 14.87
N LYS A 391 15.28 13.23 13.64
CA LYS A 391 14.55 13.88 12.53
C LYS A 391 13.20 13.23 12.25
N ARG A 392 13.07 11.92 12.47
CA ARG A 392 11.82 11.15 12.30
C ARG A 392 11.11 10.85 13.62
N GLY A 393 11.39 11.55 14.70
CA GLY A 393 10.66 11.39 15.96
C GLY A 393 11.08 10.18 16.80
N ALA A 394 12.20 9.53 16.47
CA ALA A 394 12.78 8.42 17.24
C ALA A 394 14.03 8.88 18.03
N GLY A 395 13.96 10.06 18.64
CA GLY A 395 15.00 10.68 19.47
C GLY A 395 15.15 10.05 20.86
N VAL A 396 16.00 10.65 21.69
CA VAL A 396 16.45 10.09 22.98
C VAL A 396 15.29 9.73 23.91
N HIS A 397 14.23 10.54 23.92
CA HIS A 397 13.09 10.36 24.82
C HIS A 397 11.86 9.73 24.14
N ALA A 398 12.03 9.19 22.94
CA ALA A 398 10.94 8.52 22.24
C ALA A 398 10.49 7.27 23.03
N VAL A 399 9.20 6.93 22.93
CA VAL A 399 8.63 5.76 23.60
C VAL A 399 8.09 4.82 22.53
N ALA A 400 8.58 3.58 22.52
CA ALA A 400 8.06 2.53 21.67
C ALA A 400 6.68 2.07 22.15
N PRO A 401 5.84 1.52 21.25
CA PRO A 401 4.66 0.79 21.69
C PRO A 401 5.04 -0.38 22.62
N GLU A 402 4.08 -0.86 23.40
CA GLU A 402 4.22 -2.13 24.11
C GLU A 402 4.62 -3.25 23.13
N ARG A 403 5.51 -4.15 23.57
CA ARG A 403 6.23 -5.11 22.72
C ARG A 403 5.30 -5.93 21.83
N TYR A 404 4.15 -6.35 22.35
CA TYR A 404 3.18 -7.19 21.66
C TYR A 404 1.93 -6.42 21.18
N SER A 405 2.02 -5.09 21.11
CA SER A 405 0.95 -4.24 20.61
C SER A 405 0.66 -4.51 19.12
N ASN A 406 -0.54 -5.05 18.86
CA ASN A 406 -1.02 -5.33 17.50
C ASN A 406 -1.40 -4.07 16.70
N ASN A 407 -1.60 -2.93 17.37
CA ASN A 407 -1.99 -1.67 16.74
C ASN A 407 -0.95 -0.56 16.94
N HIS A 408 0.19 -0.91 17.53
CA HIS A 408 1.27 -0.01 17.92
C HIS A 408 0.80 1.19 18.77
N ALA A 409 -0.25 1.01 19.58
CA ALA A 409 -0.69 2.05 20.51
C ALA A 409 0.40 2.41 21.53
N GLY A 410 0.50 3.70 21.87
CA GLY A 410 1.39 4.21 22.91
C GLY A 410 2.71 4.80 22.40
N VAL A 411 2.90 4.92 21.08
CA VAL A 411 4.08 5.62 20.52
C VAL A 411 4.11 7.06 20.99
N VAL A 412 5.28 7.51 21.45
CA VAL A 412 5.57 8.92 21.72
C VAL A 412 6.80 9.31 20.93
N GLU A 413 6.69 10.41 20.17
CA GLU A 413 7.81 10.94 19.40
C GLU A 413 8.72 11.80 20.27
N ASP A 414 10.00 11.77 19.95
CA ASP A 414 10.98 12.71 20.45
C ASP A 414 11.93 13.12 19.32
N PHE A 415 12.30 14.39 19.27
CA PHE A 415 13.14 14.95 18.21
C PHE A 415 14.50 15.42 18.74
N THR A 416 14.86 15.03 19.97
CA THR A 416 16.13 15.41 20.60
C THR A 416 17.24 14.41 20.29
N THR A 417 18.47 14.90 20.25
CA THR A 417 19.71 14.11 20.19
C THR A 417 20.45 14.22 21.53
N PRO A 418 21.33 13.26 21.89
CA PRO A 418 22.14 13.31 23.11
C PRO A 418 23.05 14.54 23.23
#